data_AF-A0A834ZK28-F1
#
_entry.id   AF-A0A834ZK28-F1
#
_cell.length_a   1.000
_cell.length_b   1.000
_cell.length_c   1.000
_cell.angle_alpha   90.00
_cell.angle_beta   90.00
_cell.angle_gamma   90.00
#
_symmetry.space_group_name_H-M   'P 1'
#
loop_
_entity.id
_entity.type
_entity.pdbx_description
1 polymer ?
#
loop_
_entity_poly.entity_id
_entity_poly.type
_entity_poly.pdbx_seq_one_letter_code
_entity_poly.pdbx_strand_id
1 'polypeptide(L)'
;MSIPMPIYLNNSSNTPSIECTSGVPSLISGHIEILVGRDPNNRICMVVVFGPSNSGQIRHASSRYRVIEILAGGSSALVEWRLELGELIR
;
A
#
# COMPACT_ATOMS: atom_id res chain seq x y z
N MET A 1 -5.54 10.18 -7.08
CA MET A 1 -5.94 9.06 -6.21
C MET A 1 -4.71 8.70 -5.38
N SER A 2 -4.68 9.12 -4.12
CA SER A 2 -3.55 8.83 -3.24
C SER A 2 -3.58 7.35 -2.87
N ILE A 3 -2.48 6.64 -3.11
CA ILE A 3 -2.33 5.25 -2.67
C ILE A 3 -2.47 5.24 -1.15
N PRO A 4 -3.20 4.29 -0.54
CA PRO A 4 -3.09 4.07 0.90
C PRO A 4 -1.62 3.93 1.30
N MET A 5 -1.23 4.53 2.43
CA MET A 5 0.16 4.73 2.86
C MET A 5 1.03 3.51 3.21
N PRO A 6 0.60 2.24 3.30
CA PRO A 6 1.49 1.20 3.81
C PRO A 6 2.46 0.64 2.77
N ILE A 7 2.39 1.08 1.51
CA ILE A 7 3.28 0.59 0.46
C ILE A 7 4.72 1.12 0.63
N TYR A 8 4.96 2.06 1.54
CA TYR A 8 6.27 2.71 1.72
C TYR A 8 6.79 2.79 3.16
N LEU A 9 6.51 1.79 4.00
CA LEU A 9 7.35 1.59 5.17
C LEU A 9 8.46 0.60 4.82
N ASN A 10 9.64 1.14 4.55
CA ASN A 10 10.89 0.43 4.40
C ASN A 10 11.24 -0.29 5.71
N ASN A 11 10.56 -1.40 5.99
CA ASN A 11 10.78 -2.18 7.19
C ASN A 11 11.36 -3.51 6.75
N SER A 12 12.68 -3.57 6.81
CA SER A 12 13.48 -4.81 6.83
C SER A 12 13.10 -5.75 7.98
N SER A 13 12.08 -5.43 8.78
CA SER A 13 11.52 -6.25 9.84
C SER A 13 10.21 -6.89 9.36
N ASN A 14 10.10 -8.20 9.56
CA ASN A 14 8.91 -9.02 9.28
C ASN A 14 7.72 -8.71 10.23
N THR A 15 7.60 -7.45 10.64
CA THR A 15 6.65 -6.96 11.62
C THR A 15 5.48 -6.30 10.90
N PRO A 16 4.22 -6.72 11.16
CA PRO A 16 3.06 -6.05 10.60
C PRO A 16 3.00 -4.59 11.06
N SER A 17 2.63 -3.68 10.17
CA SER A 17 2.28 -2.31 10.52
C SER A 17 0.77 -2.20 10.77
N ILE A 18 0.36 -1.26 11.61
CA ILE A 18 -1.04 -1.00 11.93
C ILE A 18 -1.35 0.46 11.59
N GLU A 19 -2.40 0.68 10.79
CA GLU A 19 -2.81 2.00 10.33
C GLU A 19 -4.33 2.18 10.42
N CYS A 20 -4.79 3.43 10.46
CA CYS A 20 -6.20 3.77 10.47
C CYS A 20 -6.61 4.33 9.10
N THR A 21 -7.68 3.79 8.52
CA THR A 21 -8.20 4.20 7.21
C THR A 21 -9.50 4.98 7.36
N SER A 22 -9.73 5.94 6.47
CA SER A 22 -11.03 6.63 6.37
C SER A 22 -12.00 5.75 5.60
N GLY A 23 -13.15 5.45 6.21
CA GLY A 23 -14.09 4.43 5.75
C GLY A 23 -13.69 3.00 6.12
N VAL A 24 -14.53 2.05 5.76
CA VAL A 24 -14.29 0.62 5.92
C VAL A 24 -14.09 0.00 4.53
N PRO A 25 -12.98 -0.72 4.29
CA PRO A 25 -12.81 -1.48 3.05
C PRO A 25 -13.98 -2.44 2.82
N SER A 26 -14.41 -2.60 1.56
CA SER A 26 -15.50 -3.53 1.22
C SER A 26 -15.17 -4.98 1.57
N LEU A 27 -13.88 -5.34 1.53
CA LEU A 27 -13.36 -6.63 1.97
C LEU A 27 -12.58 -6.45 3.26
N ILE A 28 -12.84 -7.30 4.27
CA ILE A 28 -12.15 -7.25 5.57
C ILE A 28 -10.69 -7.69 5.50
N SER A 29 -10.25 -8.28 4.39
CA SER A 29 -8.86 -8.64 4.14
C SER A 29 -8.63 -8.80 2.65
N GLY A 30 -7.41 -8.57 2.20
CA GLY A 30 -7.06 -8.75 0.80
C GLY A 30 -5.57 -8.63 0.54
N HIS A 31 -5.25 -8.76 -0.74
CA HIS A 31 -3.91 -8.61 -1.29
C HIS A 31 -3.95 -7.51 -2.34
N ILE A 32 -2.96 -6.62 -2.30
CA ILE A 32 -2.83 -5.51 -3.23
C ILE A 32 -1.46 -5.64 -3.89
N GLU A 33 -1.49 -5.83 -5.21
CA GLU A 33 -0.31 -5.80 -6.06
C GLU A 33 -0.44 -4.64 -7.04
N ILE A 34 0.50 -3.71 -7.00
CA ILE A 34 0.50 -2.55 -7.89
C ILE A 34 1.92 -2.14 -8.28
N LEU A 35 2.00 -1.42 -9.40
CA LEU A 35 3.21 -0.69 -9.81
C LEU A 35 3.25 0.66 -9.11
N VAL A 36 4.35 0.93 -8.43
CA VAL A 36 4.59 2.19 -7.75
C VAL A 36 5.84 2.88 -8.28
N GLY A 37 5.75 4.18 -8.49
CA GLY A 37 6.87 5.01 -8.95
C GLY A 37 6.81 6.38 -8.30
N ARG A 38 7.92 7.11 -8.31
CA ARG A 38 7.91 8.50 -7.84
C ARG A 38 7.03 9.35 -8.72
N ASP A 39 6.27 10.26 -8.10
CA ASP A 39 5.49 11.24 -8.85
C ASP A 39 6.46 12.15 -9.65
N PRO A 40 6.31 12.25 -10.98
CA PRO A 40 7.15 13.12 -11.81
C PRO A 40 7.02 14.60 -11.44
N ASN A 41 5.85 15.03 -10.94
CA ASN A 41 5.58 16.40 -10.53
C ASN A 41 5.98 16.68 -9.08
N ASN A 42 6.01 15.65 -8.23
CA ASN A 42 6.44 15.75 -6.84
C ASN A 42 7.24 14.53 -6.39
N ARG A 43 8.57 14.58 -6.57
CA ARG A 43 9.46 13.44 -6.32
C ARG A 43 9.55 12.98 -4.85
N ILE A 44 8.92 13.69 -3.91
CA ILE A 44 8.80 13.31 -2.50
C ILE A 44 7.70 12.25 -2.31
N CYS A 45 6.71 12.22 -3.20
CA CYS A 45 5.57 11.31 -3.13
C CYS A 45 5.73 10.10 -4.08
N MET A 46 5.04 9.03 -3.71
CA MET A 46 4.89 7.80 -4.51
C MET A 46 3.48 7.77 -5.11
N VAL A 47 3.37 7.31 -6.35
CA VAL A 47 2.10 7.22 -7.10
C VAL A 47 1.95 5.86 -7.76
N VAL A 48 0.69 5.48 -8.04
CA VAL A 48 0.41 4.30 -8.85
C VAL A 48 0.80 4.65 -10.27
N VAL A 49 1.60 3.79 -10.87
CA VAL A 49 1.98 3.95 -12.27
C VAL A 49 1.05 3.09 -13.12
N PHE A 50 0.31 3.74 -14.02
CA PHE A 50 -0.50 3.06 -15.02
C PHE A 50 0.23 3.14 -16.37
N GLY A 51 0.61 2.00 -16.93
CA GLY A 51 1.23 1.89 -18.25
C GLY A 51 2.77 1.86 -18.25
N PRO A 52 3.39 1.66 -19.43
CA PRO A 52 4.84 1.61 -19.57
C PRO A 52 5.43 2.99 -19.30
N SER A 53 6.22 3.10 -18.22
CA SER A 53 6.88 4.34 -17.84
C SER A 53 8.36 4.28 -18.21
N ASN A 54 8.82 5.34 -18.89
CA ASN A 54 10.23 5.54 -19.24
C ASN A 54 11.05 6.14 -18.08
N SER A 55 10.48 6.28 -16.87
CA SER A 55 11.17 6.87 -15.71
C SER A 55 11.69 5.76 -14.78
N GLY A 56 13.00 5.71 -14.63
CA GLY A 56 13.76 4.52 -14.26
C GLY A 56 13.67 3.98 -12.83
N GLN A 57 12.58 4.14 -12.08
CA GLN A 57 12.40 3.45 -10.78
C GLN A 57 10.93 3.12 -10.50
N ILE A 58 10.30 2.33 -11.37
CA ILE A 58 9.05 1.64 -11.04
C ILE A 58 9.41 0.41 -10.21
N ARG A 59 8.66 0.17 -9.14
CA ARG A 59 8.78 -1.02 -8.30
C ARG A 59 7.45 -1.75 -8.28
N HIS A 60 7.50 -3.07 -8.33
CA HIS A 60 6.35 -3.89 -7.94
C HIS A 60 6.24 -3.83 -6.43
N ALA A 61 5.06 -3.47 -5.95
CA ALA A 61 4.72 -3.50 -4.54
C ALA A 61 3.60 -4.50 -4.31
N SER A 62 3.83 -5.39 -3.34
CA SER A 62 2.88 -6.39 -2.89
C SER A 62 2.65 -6.22 -1.39
N SER A 63 1.40 -6.13 -0.97
CA SER A 63 1.05 -6.03 0.45
C SER A 63 -0.28 -6.73 0.73
N ARG A 64 -0.33 -7.45 1.84
CA ARG A 64 -1.58 -7.98 2.39
C ARG A 64 -2.11 -7.06 3.45
N TYR A 65 -3.43 -7.00 3.55
CA TYR A 65 -4.11 -6.26 4.61
C TYR A 65 -5.19 -7.08 5.27
N ARG A 66 -5.47 -6.72 6.53
CA ARG A 66 -6.60 -7.25 7.29
C ARG A 66 -7.16 -6.15 8.19
N VAL A 67 -8.46 -5.90 8.10
CA VAL A 67 -9.20 -5.08 9.04
C VAL A 67 -9.19 -5.78 10.40
N ILE A 68 -8.62 -5.10 11.39
CA ILE A 68 -8.57 -5.55 12.78
C ILE A 68 -9.85 -5.11 13.49
N GLU A 69 -10.28 -3.87 13.27
CA GLU A 69 -11.40 -3.26 13.97
C GLU A 69 -12.11 -2.23 13.10
N ILE A 70 -13.44 -2.15 13.20
CA ILE A 70 -14.25 -1.10 12.60
C ILE A 70 -14.54 -0.06 13.67
N LEU A 71 -14.17 1.19 13.40
CA LEU A 71 -14.26 2.31 14.33
C LEU A 71 -15.39 3.26 13.91
N ALA A 72 -15.88 4.06 14.87
CA ALA A 72 -16.83 5.15 14.64
C ALA A 72 -18.06 4.74 13.80
N GLY A 73 -18.63 3.57 14.08
CA GLY A 73 -19.83 3.06 13.41
C GLY A 73 -19.65 2.77 11.91
N GLY A 74 -18.41 2.59 11.44
CA GLY A 74 -18.10 2.35 10.02
C GLY A 74 -17.53 3.56 9.28
N SER A 75 -17.25 4.66 9.99
CA SER A 75 -16.60 5.82 9.38
C SER A 75 -15.09 5.63 9.21
N SER A 76 -14.51 4.61 9.85
CA SER A 76 -13.07 4.33 9.82
C SER A 76 -12.79 2.87 10.20
N ALA A 77 -11.62 2.35 9.81
CA ALA A 77 -11.17 1.01 10.17
C ALA A 77 -9.69 0.99 10.53
N LEU A 78 -9.35 0.22 11.57
CA LEU A 78 -7.97 -0.14 11.92
C LEU A 78 -7.55 -1.33 11.06
N VAL A 79 -6.43 -1.21 10.36
CA VAL A 79 -5.96 -2.17 9.36
C VAL A 79 -4.53 -2.59 9.67
N GLU A 80 -4.31 -3.90 9.76
CA GLU A 80 -2.98 -4.52 9.77
C GLU A 80 -2.49 -4.65 8.34
N TRP A 81 -1.26 -4.26 8.08
CA TRP A 81 -0.59 -4.41 6.80
C TRP A 81 0.65 -5.28 6.95
N ARG A 82 0.86 -6.14 5.96
CA ARG A 82 2.03 -7.00 5.86
C ARG A 82 2.64 -6.84 4.49
N LEU A 83 3.83 -6.27 4.47
CA LEU A 83 4.64 -6.20 3.27
C LEU A 83 5.01 -7.62 2.86
N GLU A 84 4.68 -7.95 1.63
CA GLU A 84 5.32 -9.08 0.98
C GLU A 84 6.56 -8.52 0.30
N LEU A 85 7.72 -8.79 0.91
CA LEU A 85 9.01 -8.46 0.33
C LEU A 85 9.01 -8.94 -1.12
N GLY A 86 9.18 -7.99 -2.04
CA GLY A 86 9.10 -8.24 -3.47
C GLY A 86 10.05 -9.36 -3.84
N GLU A 87 9.50 -10.55 -4.07
CA GLU A 87 10.10 -11.43 -5.06
C GLU A 87 10.14 -10.59 -6.33
N LEU A 88 11.36 -10.32 -6.78
CA LEU A 88 11.65 -9.85 -8.11
C LEU A 88 10.96 -10.84 -9.05
N ILE A 89 9.71 -10.55 -9.47
CA ILE A 89 9.02 -11.32 -10.49
C ILE A 89 9.93 -11.22 -11.72
N ARG A 90 10.56 -12.34 -12.06
CA ARG A 90 11.65 -12.46 -13.01
C ARG A 90 11.11 -12.67 -14.42
#